data_AF-A0A158J2P8-F1
#
_entry.id   AF-A0A158J2P8-F1
#
_cell.length_a   1.000
_cell.length_b   1.000
_cell.length_c   1.000
_cell.angle_alpha   90.00
_cell.angle_beta   90.00
_cell.angle_gamma   90.00
#
_symmetry.space_group_name_H-M   'P 1'
#
loop_
_entity.id
_entity.type
_entity.pdbx_description
1 polymer ?
#
loop_
_entity_poly.entity_id
_entity_poly.type
_entity_poly.pdbx_seq_one_letter_code
_entity_poly.pdbx_strand_id
1 'polypeptide(L)' 'MCYGDPIELLKKVIDGRTLQTNAAGHTVLDDFEHFCAYSGCDPGNAWAKLAYVSARLPNP' A
#
# COMPACT_ATOMS: atom_id res chain seq x y z
N MET A 1 -14.70 -11.43 13.47
CA MET A 1 -13.36 -11.54 12.83
C MET A 1 -12.52 -10.36 13.26
N CYS A 2 -11.45 -10.57 14.02
CA CYS A 2 -10.42 -9.54 14.21
C CYS A 2 -9.40 -9.71 13.08
N TYR A 3 -9.44 -8.84 12.07
CA TYR A 3 -8.61 -8.95 10.87
C TYR A 3 -7.11 -8.66 11.12
N GLY A 4 -6.62 -8.72 12.36
CA GLY A 4 -5.25 -8.35 12.72
C GLY A 4 -5.01 -6.84 12.64
N ASP A 5 -3.75 -6.44 12.88
CA ASP A 5 -3.33 -5.06 12.76
C ASP A 5 -2.93 -4.75 11.29
N PRO A 6 -3.55 -3.76 10.63
CA PRO A 6 -3.30 -3.46 9.22
C PRO A 6 -1.89 -2.96 8.95
N ILE A 7 -1.22 -2.35 9.92
CA ILE A 7 0.16 -1.88 9.80
C ILE A 7 1.10 -3.09 9.82
N GLU A 8 0.89 -4.03 10.73
CA GLU A 8 1.67 -5.27 10.80
C GLU A 8 1.45 -6.16 9.57
N LEU A 9 0.22 -6.21 9.04
CA LEU A 9 -0.06 -6.89 7.78
C LEU A 9 0.63 -6.20 6.59
N LEU A 10 0.63 -4.87 6.54
CA LEU A 10 1.31 -4.13 5.49
C LEU A 10 2.81 -4.39 5.52
N LYS A 11 3.42 -4.41 6.72
CA LYS A 11 4.82 -4.80 6.87
C LYS A 11 5.07 -6.18 6.27
N LYS A 12 4.26 -7.19 6.61
CA LYS A 12 4.40 -8.56 6.04
C LYS A 12 4.23 -8.61 4.53
N VAL A 13 3.34 -7.78 3.96
CA VAL A 13 3.12 -7.70 2.52
C VAL A 13 4.34 -7.12 1.80
N ILE A 14 5.06 -6.19 2.44
CA ILE A 14 6.24 -5.52 1.88
C ILE A 14 7.55 -6.24 2.25
N ASP A 15 7.55 -7.00 3.35
CA ASP A 15 8.73 -7.67 3.88
C ASP A 15 9.32 -8.64 2.84
N GLY A 16 10.62 -8.49 2.58
CA GLY A 16 11.32 -9.24 1.54
C GLY A 16 11.00 -8.86 0.08
N ARG A 17 10.14 -7.86 -0.17
CA ARG A 17 9.83 -7.36 -1.51
C ARG A 17 10.51 -6.01 -1.77
N THR A 18 11.30 -5.94 -2.84
CA THR A 18 11.74 -4.65 -3.36
C THR A 18 10.52 -3.96 -3.97
N LEU A 19 10.08 -2.86 -3.36
CA LEU A 19 9.05 -2.00 -3.94
C LEU A 19 9.62 -1.39 -5.23
N GLN A 20 9.21 -1.91 -6.38
CA GLN A 20 9.62 -1.33 -7.65
C GLN A 20 9.06 0.08 -7.78
N THR A 21 9.88 0.97 -8.32
CA THR A 21 9.46 2.31 -8.66
C THR A 21 8.85 2.33 -10.05
N ASN A 22 7.77 3.10 -10.22
CA ASN A 22 7.16 3.31 -11.53
C ASN A 22 8.04 4.24 -12.41
N ALA A 23 7.55 4.58 -13.62
CA ALA A 23 8.27 5.43 -14.57
C ALA A 23 8.57 6.84 -14.04
N ALA A 24 7.86 7.31 -13.01
CA ALA A 24 8.09 8.58 -12.34
C ALA A 24 9.04 8.47 -11.13
N GLY A 25 9.55 7.27 -10.82
CA GLY A 25 10.42 7.03 -9.67
C GLY A 25 9.67 6.86 -8.35
N HIS A 26 8.34 6.77 -8.37
CA HIS A 26 7.51 6.62 -7.17
C HIS A 26 7.30 5.15 -6.81
N THR A 27 7.36 4.82 -5.53
CA THR A 27 6.98 3.49 -5.04
C THR A 27 5.46 3.35 -4.99
N VAL A 28 4.98 2.12 -4.84
CA VAL A 28 3.55 1.85 -4.63
C VAL A 28 2.97 2.56 -3.39
N LEU A 29 3.82 2.91 -2.42
CA LEU A 29 3.42 3.67 -1.23
C LEU A 29 3.19 5.14 -1.56
N ASP A 30 4.08 5.73 -2.37
CA ASP A 30 3.93 7.12 -2.85
C ASP A 30 2.71 7.23 -3.78
N ASP A 31 2.49 6.23 -4.62
CA ASP A 31 1.30 6.16 -5.49
C ASP A 31 0.00 6.05 -4.69
N PHE A 32 0.03 5.50 -3.46
CA PHE A 32 -1.14 5.49 -2.58
C PHE A 32 -1.45 6.89 -2.05
N GLU A 33 -0.42 7.65 -1.65
CA GLU A 33 -0.60 9.03 -1.19
C GLU A 33 -1.14 9.92 -2.30
N HIS A 34 -0.60 9.76 -3.52
CA HIS A 34 -1.11 10.48 -4.69
C HIS A 34 -2.56 10.09 -5.03
N PHE A 35 -2.88 8.80 -4.97
CA PHE A 35 -4.25 8.32 -5.14
C PHE A 35 -5.20 8.92 -4.11
N CYS A 36 -4.79 9.02 -2.84
CA CYS A 36 -5.59 9.63 -1.79
C CYS A 36 -5.83 11.12 -2.04
N ALA A 37 -4.79 11.86 -2.44
CA ALA A 37 -4.91 13.28 -2.79
C ALA A 37 -5.88 13.51 -3.97
N TYR A 38 -5.91 12.61 -4.95
CA TYR A 38 -6.78 12.74 -6.13
C TYR A 38 -8.22 12.26 -5.89
N SER A 39 -8.39 11.14 -5.18
CA SER A 39 -9.70 10.50 -4.97
C SER A 39 -10.46 11.00 -3.73
N GLY A 40 -9.79 11.73 -2.84
CA GLY A 40 -10.33 12.12 -1.54
C GLY A 40 -10.28 11.00 -0.48
N CYS A 41 -9.53 9.92 -0.72
CA CYS A 41 -9.28 8.90 0.29
C CYS A 41 -8.42 9.48 1.43
N ASP A 42 -8.62 8.99 2.65
CA ASP A 42 -7.79 9.37 3.80
C ASP A 42 -6.44 8.64 3.73
N PRO A 43 -5.30 9.36 3.56
CA PRO A 43 -3.98 8.74 3.53
C PRO A 43 -3.58 8.10 4.87
N GLY A 44 -4.24 8.46 5.98
CA GLY A 44 -4.06 7.84 7.29
C GLY A 44 -4.78 6.49 7.45
N ASN A 45 -5.65 6.11 6.51
CA ASN A 45 -6.39 4.87 6.60
C ASN A 45 -5.50 3.66 6.27
N ALA A 46 -5.00 3.01 7.32
CA ALA A 46 -4.11 1.85 7.21
C ALA A 46 -4.73 0.67 6.43
N TRP A 47 -6.04 0.47 6.52
CA TRP A 47 -6.74 -0.58 5.76
C TRP A 47 -6.80 -0.27 4.27
N ALA A 48 -7.05 0.99 3.91
CA ALA A 48 -7.01 1.43 2.51
C ALA A 48 -5.61 1.27 1.93
N LYS A 49 -4.57 1.64 2.69
CA LYS A 49 -3.16 1.48 2.29
C LYS A 49 -2.81 0.01 2.07
N LEU A 50 -3.19 -0.87 3.00
CA LEU A 50 -2.99 -2.31 2.88
C LEU A 50 -3.68 -2.89 1.64
N ALA A 51 -4.96 -2.57 1.42
CA ALA A 51 -5.72 -3.06 0.28
C ALA A 51 -5.12 -2.61 -1.06
N TYR A 52 -4.73 -1.33 -1.16
CA TYR A 52 -4.13 -0.77 -2.36
C TYR A 52 -2.78 -1.39 -2.70
N VAL A 53 -1.90 -1.51 -1.70
CA VAL A 53 -0.55 -2.06 -1.86
C VAL A 53 -0.62 -3.56 -2.18
N SER A 54 -1.47 -4.32 -1.47
CA SER A 54 -1.63 -5.76 -1.72
C SER A 54 -2.22 -6.07 -3.10
N ALA A 55 -3.12 -5.25 -3.62
CA ALA A 55 -3.68 -5.42 -4.96
C ALA A 55 -2.67 -5.15 -6.10
N ARG A 56 -1.58 -4.42 -5.82
CA ARG A 56 -0.59 -4.00 -6.82
C ARG A 56 0.73 -4.73 -6.76
N LEU A 57 0.99 -5.42 -5.67
CA LEU A 57 2.10 -6.35 -5.62
C LEU A 57 1.63 -7.69 -6.19
N PRO A 58 2.41 -8.34 -7.08
CA PRO A 58 2.06 -9.66 -7.57
C PRO A 58 1.88 -10.64 -6.39
N ASN A 59 0.87 -11.50 -6.48
CA ASN A 59 0.75 -12.63 -5.57
C ASN A 59 1.99 -13.53 -5.71
N PRO A 60 2.47 -14.14 -4.62
CA PRO A 60 3.55 -15.13 -4.71
C PRO A 60 3.16 -16.31 -5.60
#